data_AF-A0A7X7K1W3-F1
#
_entry.id   AF-A0A7X7K1W3-F1
#
_cell.length_a   1.000
_cell.length_b   1.000
_cell.length_c   1.000
_cell.angle_alpha   90.00
_cell.angle_beta   90.00
_cell.angle_gamma   90.00
#
_symmetry.space_group_name_H-M   'P 1'
#
loop_
_entity.id
_entity.type
_entity.pdbx_description
1 polymer ?
#
loop_
_entity_poly.entity_id
_entity_poly.type
_entity_poly.pdbx_seq_one_letter_code
_entity_poly.pdbx_strand_id
1 'polypeptide(L)' 'DATFIKSRVWAPGVDYPDDGCSLEVYTSPKFIELETLGPITTLYPGQEITHEETWTVTSQVVDSEDGAALRALLI' A
#
# COMPACT_ATOMS: atom_id res chain seq x y z
N ASP A 1 22.40 2.26 3.58
CA ASP A 1 21.06 1.76 3.97
C ASP A 1 20.02 2.84 3.73
N ALA A 2 18.79 2.43 3.44
CA ALA A 2 17.66 3.30 3.11
C ALA A 2 16.36 2.60 3.48
N THR A 3 15.31 3.36 3.76
CA THR A 3 13.95 2.85 3.94
C THR A 3 13.11 3.21 2.71
N PHE A 4 12.46 2.20 2.12
CA PHE A 4 11.44 2.35 1.10
C PHE A 4 10.06 2.21 1.75
N ILE A 5 9.15 3.13 1.45
CA ILE A 5 7.79 3.14 1.96
C ILE A 5 6.83 3.23 0.78
N LYS A 6 5.92 2.27 0.68
CA LYS A 6 4.80 2.30 -0.26
C LYS A 6 3.52 2.48 0.55
N SER A 7 2.74 3.51 0.24
CA SER A 7 1.54 3.87 0.99
C SER A 7 0.37 4.18 0.05
N ARG A 8 -0.85 4.04 0.56
CA ARG A 8 -2.09 4.36 -0.15
C ARG A 8 -3.21 4.64 0.86
N VAL A 9 -4.25 5.36 0.45
CA VAL A 9 -5.43 5.61 1.30
C VAL A 9 -6.33 4.38 1.32
N TRP A 10 -6.52 3.78 2.50
CA TRP A 10 -7.48 2.71 2.69
C TRP A 10 -8.91 3.26 2.79
N ALA A 11 -9.86 2.60 2.13
CA ALA A 11 -11.28 2.96 2.16
C ALA A 11 -12.01 2.11 3.22
N PRO A 12 -12.56 2.70 4.29
CA PRO A 12 -13.27 1.97 5.32
C PRO A 12 -14.66 1.53 4.85
N GLY A 13 -15.10 0.33 5.26
CA GLY A 13 -16.47 -0.14 5.09
C GLY A 13 -16.87 -0.50 3.66
N VAL A 14 -15.90 -0.77 2.79
CA VAL A 14 -16.12 -1.24 1.42
C VAL A 14 -15.58 -2.66 1.26
N ASP A 15 -16.13 -3.38 0.28
CA ASP A 15 -15.66 -4.72 -0.05
C ASP A 15 -14.37 -4.64 -0.85
N TYR A 16 -13.37 -5.38 -0.39
CA TYR A 16 -12.13 -5.61 -1.12
C TYR A 16 -12.14 -7.04 -1.69
N PRO A 17 -11.40 -7.28 -2.79
CA PRO A 17 -11.15 -8.63 -3.27
C PRO A 17 -10.40 -9.47 -2.21
N ASP A 18 -10.19 -10.75 -2.51
CA ASP A 18 -9.34 -11.66 -1.73
C ASP A 18 -9.70 -11.69 -0.24
N ASP A 19 -10.96 -12.05 0.06
CA ASP A 19 -11.51 -12.11 1.42
C ASP A 19 -11.40 -10.80 2.22
N GLY A 20 -11.54 -9.67 1.53
CA GLY A 20 -11.48 -8.34 2.14
C GLY A 20 -10.06 -7.82 2.32
N CYS A 21 -9.07 -8.46 1.69
CA CYS A 21 -7.69 -8.01 1.70
C CYS A 21 -7.51 -6.78 0.81
N SER A 22 -7.01 -5.71 1.42
CA SER A 22 -6.68 -4.51 0.67
C SER A 22 -5.19 -4.45 0.31
N LEU A 23 -4.33 -5.26 0.94
CA LEU A 23 -2.88 -5.31 0.73
C LEU A 23 -2.44 -6.76 0.77
N GLU A 24 -1.65 -7.17 -0.21
CA GLU A 24 -1.01 -8.48 -0.26
C GLU A 24 0.51 -8.31 -0.32
N VAL A 25 1.22 -9.15 0.42
CA VAL A 25 2.68 -9.08 0.54
C VAL A 25 3.26 -10.46 0.33
N TYR A 26 4.14 -10.58 -0.67
CA TYR A 26 4.94 -11.77 -0.88
C TYR A 26 6.42 -11.45 -0.67
N THR A 27 7.15 -12.40 -0.10
CA THR A 27 8.59 -12.26 0.13
C THR A 27 9.32 -13.54 -0.25
N SER A 28 10.48 -13.37 -0.86
CA SER A 28 11.40 -14.44 -1.22
C SER A 28 12.84 -13.96 -1.14
N PRO A 29 13.84 -14.86 -1.23
CA PRO A 29 15.24 -14.45 -1.29
C PRO A 29 15.61 -13.59 -2.51
N LYS A 30 14.74 -13.52 -3.53
CA LYS A 30 15.03 -12.79 -4.78
C LYS A 30 14.40 -11.41 -4.83
N PHE A 31 13.19 -11.26 -4.27
CA PHE A 31 12.41 -10.03 -4.33
C PHE A 31 11.26 -10.05 -3.32
N ILE A 32 10.64 -8.88 -3.15
CA ILE A 32 9.43 -8.64 -2.37
C ILE A 32 8.38 -8.03 -3.31
N GLU A 33 7.13 -8.46 -3.18
CA GLU A 33 5.96 -7.84 -3.80
C GLU A 33 5.13 -7.12 -2.74
N LEU A 34 4.68 -5.91 -3.08
CA LEU A 34 3.81 -5.07 -2.25
C LEU A 34 2.61 -4.65 -3.10
N GLU A 35 1.54 -5.43 -3.05
CA GLU A 35 0.38 -5.28 -3.92
C GLU A 35 -0.76 -4.59 -3.19
N THR A 36 -1.20 -3.44 -3.71
CA THR A 36 -2.31 -2.71 -3.11
C THR A 36 -3.53 -2.84 -4.00
N LEU A 37 -4.63 -3.30 -3.43
CA LEU A 37 -5.86 -3.59 -4.17
C LEU A 37 -6.87 -2.47 -3.95
N GLY A 38 -7.59 -2.10 -5.01
CA GLY A 38 -8.74 -1.22 -4.93
C GLY A 38 -9.99 -1.96 -4.44
N PRO A 39 -11.01 -1.25 -3.96
CA PRO A 39 -12.28 -1.87 -3.60
C PRO A 39 -13.01 -2.43 -4.83
N ILE A 40 -13.80 -3.47 -4.64
CA ILE A 40 -14.67 -4.02 -5.69
C ILE A 40 -15.68 -2.95 -6.10
N THR A 41 -15.56 -2.48 -7.34
CA THR A 41 -16.36 -1.36 -7.86
C THR A 41 -16.94 -1.72 -9.22
N THR A 42 -18.25 -1.51 -9.40
CA THR A 42 -18.90 -1.63 -10.72
C THR A 42 -18.78 -0.32 -11.48
N LEU A 43 -18.26 -0.35 -12.71
CA LEU A 43 -18.16 0.81 -13.59
C LEU A 43 -19.18 0.72 -14.73
N TYR A 44 -19.89 1.81 -14.96
CA TYR A 44 -20.76 2.01 -16.12
C TYR A 44 -20.03 2.75 -17.25
N PRO A 45 -20.55 2.75 -18.49
CA PRO A 45 -19.93 3.47 -19.60
C PRO A 45 -19.64 4.94 -19.27
N GLY A 46 -18.40 5.36 -19.46
CA GLY A 46 -17.93 6.72 -19.19
C GLY A 46 -17.49 6.98 -17.74
N GLN A 47 -17.55 6.00 -16.85
CA GLN A 47 -17.00 6.11 -15.50
C GLN A 47 -15.54 5.68 -15.44
N GLU A 48 -14.81 6.27 -14.51
CA GLU A 48 -13.44 5.92 -14.17
C GLU A 48 -13.27 5.83 -12.66
N ILE A 49 -12.25 5.09 -12.23
CA ILE A 49 -11.76 5.08 -10.85
C ILE A 49 -10.25 5.28 -10.87
N THR A 50 -9.75 5.88 -9.80
CA THR A 50 -8.32 6.11 -9.60
C THR A 50 -7.89 5.37 -8.35
N HIS A 51 -6.82 4.60 -8.48
CA HIS A 51 -6.12 3.98 -7.37
C HIS A 51 -4.76 4.64 -7.23
N GLU A 52 -4.55 5.37 -6.14
CA GLU A 52 -3.36 6.18 -5.93
C GLU A 52 -2.41 5.52 -4.92
N GLU A 53 -1.13 5.45 -5.28
CA GLU A 53 -0.06 4.98 -4.41
C GLU A 53 1.03 6.05 -4.30
N THR A 54 1.53 6.29 -3.09
CA THR A 54 2.68 7.16 -2.83
C THR A 54 3.89 6.32 -2.46
N TRP A 55 4.97 6.50 -3.20
CA TRP A 55 6.22 5.75 -3.04
C TRP A 55 7.32 6.70 -2.56
N THR A 56 7.90 6.40 -1.40
CA THR A 56 8.92 7.23 -0.75
C THR A 56 10.19 6.43 -0.56
N VAL A 57 11.34 7.00 -0.93
CA VAL A 57 12.67 6.49 -0.59
C VAL A 57 13.37 7.53 0.27
N THR A 58 13.91 7.11 1.41
CA THR A 58 14.64 7.97 2.33
C THR A 58 15.94 7.30 2.75
N SER A 59 16.99 8.10 2.98
CA SER A 59 18.26 7.62 3.52
C SER A 59 18.20 7.31 5.02
N GLN A 60 17.11 7.69 5.70
CA GLN A 60 16.86 7.30 7.08
C GLN A 60 16.54 5.81 7.14
N VAL A 61 17.23 5.09 8.03
CA VAL A 61 16.95 3.69 8.32
C VAL A 61 16.02 3.64 9.50
N VAL A 62 14.87 2.98 9.32
CA VAL A 62 13.90 2.75 10.38
C VAL A 62 13.80 1.26 10.67
N ASP A 63 13.67 0.93 11.95
CA ASP A 63 13.33 -0.42 12.38
C ASP A 63 11.95 -0.81 11.85
N SER A 64 11.85 -1.93 11.14
CA SER A 64 10.58 -2.42 10.61
C SER A 64 9.55 -2.74 11.69
N GLU A 65 9.97 -2.96 12.94
CA GLU A 65 9.07 -3.16 14.07
C GLU A 65 8.53 -1.84 14.65
N ASP A 66 9.19 -0.70 14.39
CA ASP A 66 8.74 0.62 14.85
C ASP A 66 7.85 1.30 13.81
N GLY A 67 6.58 0.86 13.79
CA GLY A 67 5.57 1.47 12.92
C GLY A 67 5.30 2.95 13.20
N ALA A 68 5.60 3.46 14.42
CA ALA A 68 5.41 4.87 14.73
C ALA A 68 6.49 5.74 14.07
N ALA A 69 7.75 5.31 14.15
CA ALA A 69 8.85 5.95 13.45
C ALA A 69 8.64 5.93 11.93
N LEU A 70 8.16 4.81 11.36
CA LEU A 70 7.83 4.73 9.94
C LEU A 70 6.77 5.77 9.53
N ARG A 71 5.69 5.90 10.30
CA ARG A 71 4.62 6.88 10.04
C ARG A 71 5.09 8.33 10.20
N ALA A 72 6.03 8.60 11.09
CA ALA A 72 6.59 9.96 11.25
C ALA A 72 7.40 10.44 10.04
N LEU A 73 7.78 9.53 9.13
CA LEU A 73 8.45 9.87 7.87
C LEU A 73 7.47 10.14 6.72
N LEU A 74 6.19 9.84 6.91
CA LEU A 74 5.13 10.16 5.95
C LEU A 74 4.67 11.59 6.22
N ILE A 75 4.70 12.44 5.18
CA ILE A 75 4.25 13.84 5.22
C ILE A 75 2.72 13.87 5.12
#